data_AF-A0A2M7TL37-F1
#
_entry.id   AF-A0A2M7TL37-F1
#
_cell.length_a   1.000
_cell.length_b   1.000
_cell.length_c   1.000
_cell.angle_alpha   90.00
_cell.angle_beta   90.00
_cell.angle_gamma   90.00
#
_symmetry.space_group_name_H-M   'P 1'
#
loop_
_entity.id
_entity.type
_entity.pdbx_description
1 polymer ?
#
loop_
_entity_poly.entity_id
_entity_poly.type
_entity_poly.pdbx_seq_one_letter_code
_entity_poly.pdbx_strand_id
1 'polypeptide(L)'
;METKDNLSKGKLEYNKFRVRGHIKSFRDLEIYTQTTEYSSHIFALELPAKIKNKSRLEDELEILRDLAKQVPRLIAEAYGAKFVSKEIAYAKLETAAQYMSNVIAKIDFFLVAVDHEETKQLLRKLIDQYQTQRRKTLNLKRAWIKIEDKFAQHDNNYKPHE
;
A
#
# COMPACT_ATOMS: atom_id res chain seq x y z
N MET A 1 -36.15 62.93 -13.54
CA MET A 1 -34.83 62.76 -12.93
C MET A 1 -34.79 61.36 -12.34
N GLU A 2 -34.23 60.41 -13.08
CA GLU A 2 -34.05 59.02 -12.66
C GLU A 2 -32.82 58.90 -11.75
N THR A 3 -32.98 58.29 -10.58
CA THR A 3 -31.85 57.79 -9.77
C THR A 3 -31.86 56.27 -9.86
N LYS A 4 -30.89 55.73 -10.62
CA LYS A 4 -30.61 54.31 -10.73
C LYS A 4 -29.77 53.88 -9.52
N ASP A 5 -30.39 53.18 -8.57
CA ASP A 5 -29.68 52.51 -7.48
C ASP A 5 -28.87 51.33 -8.04
N ASN A 6 -27.56 51.50 -7.98
CA ASN A 6 -26.57 50.59 -8.52
C ASN A 6 -26.27 49.51 -7.47
N LEU A 7 -27.10 48.45 -7.43
CA LEU A 7 -26.84 47.26 -6.62
C LEU A 7 -25.61 46.51 -7.16
N SER A 8 -24.46 46.85 -6.58
CA SER A 8 -23.20 46.10 -6.67
C SER A 8 -23.46 44.65 -6.25
N LYS A 9 -23.66 43.77 -7.23
CA LYS A 9 -23.69 42.32 -7.03
C LYS A 9 -22.29 41.89 -6.56
N GLY A 10 -22.15 41.66 -5.26
CA GLY A 10 -20.95 41.07 -4.68
C GLY A 10 -20.62 39.78 -5.42
N LYS A 11 -19.50 39.77 -6.14
CA LYS A 11 -18.94 38.55 -6.75
C LYS A 11 -18.60 37.60 -5.60
N LEU A 12 -19.41 36.56 -5.41
CA LEU A 12 -19.06 35.45 -4.54
C LEU A 12 -17.74 34.85 -5.04
N GLU A 13 -16.69 34.91 -4.24
CA GLU A 13 -15.39 34.32 -4.55
C GLU A 13 -15.48 32.79 -4.50
N TYR A 14 -16.00 32.18 -5.56
CA TYR A 14 -16.08 30.71 -5.72
C TYR A 14 -14.70 30.01 -5.61
N ASN A 15 -13.60 30.74 -5.73
CA ASN A 15 -12.24 30.22 -5.58
C ASN A 15 -11.87 29.80 -4.15
N LYS A 16 -12.64 30.19 -3.12
CA LYS A 16 -12.44 29.75 -1.73
C LYS A 16 -13.02 28.36 -1.43
N PHE A 17 -13.91 27.86 -2.28
CA PHE A 17 -14.53 26.55 -2.14
C PHE A 17 -14.08 25.61 -3.24
N ARG A 18 -12.77 25.34 -3.31
CA ARG A 18 -12.31 24.16 -4.04
C ARG A 18 -12.89 22.95 -3.31
N VAL A 19 -13.98 22.39 -3.84
CA VAL A 19 -14.56 21.12 -3.42
C VAL A 19 -13.38 20.16 -3.26
N ARG A 20 -13.11 19.73 -2.02
CA ARG A 20 -12.13 18.67 -1.77
C ARG A 20 -12.58 17.52 -2.67
N GLY A 21 -11.82 17.27 -3.74
CA GLY A 21 -12.14 16.18 -4.66
C GLY A 21 -12.39 14.90 -3.86
N HIS A 22 -13.31 14.08 -4.35
CA HIS A 22 -13.68 12.78 -3.79
C HIS A 22 -12.52 12.17 -3.00
N ILE A 23 -12.78 11.82 -1.73
CA ILE A 23 -11.80 11.22 -0.81
C ILE A 23 -10.96 10.23 -1.61
N LYS A 24 -9.69 10.57 -1.84
CA LYS A 24 -8.81 9.84 -2.76
C LYS A 24 -8.53 8.45 -2.19
N SER A 25 -9.41 7.49 -2.45
CA SER A 25 -9.33 6.05 -2.14
C SER A 25 -9.01 5.72 -0.67
N PHE A 26 -9.60 4.64 -0.15
CA PHE A 26 -9.06 3.96 1.02
C PHE A 26 -7.75 3.29 0.60
N ARG A 27 -6.67 4.07 0.47
CA ARG A 27 -5.40 3.64 -0.12
C ARG A 27 -4.77 2.50 0.68
N ASP A 28 -4.98 2.52 1.99
CA ASP A 28 -4.67 1.41 2.89
C ASP A 28 -5.48 0.15 2.57
N LEU A 29 -6.80 0.28 2.39
CA LEU A 29 -7.66 -0.84 1.99
C LEU A 29 -7.30 -1.39 0.61
N GLU A 30 -6.93 -0.53 -0.35
CA GLU A 30 -6.48 -0.93 -1.68
C GLU A 30 -5.21 -1.78 -1.59
N ILE A 31 -4.20 -1.30 -0.84
CA ILE A 31 -2.93 -2.02 -0.65
C ILE A 31 -3.19 -3.36 0.06
N TYR A 32 -4.03 -3.38 1.09
CA TYR A 32 -4.43 -4.60 1.78
C TYR A 32 -5.10 -5.61 0.83
N THR A 33 -6.10 -5.17 0.07
CA THR A 33 -6.87 -6.03 -0.84
C THR A 33 -5.97 -6.61 -1.94
N GLN A 34 -5.16 -5.77 -2.58
CA GLN A 34 -4.25 -6.19 -3.65
C GLN A 34 -3.18 -7.16 -3.13
N THR A 35 -2.60 -6.90 -1.96
CA THR A 35 -1.59 -7.81 -1.39
C THR A 35 -2.18 -9.13 -0.90
N THR A 36 -3.44 -9.13 -0.46
CA THR A 36 -4.19 -10.36 -0.15
C THR A 36 -4.42 -11.19 -1.42
N GLU A 37 -4.86 -10.56 -2.50
CA GLU A 37 -5.01 -11.20 -3.80
C GLU A 37 -3.70 -11.82 -4.29
N TYR A 38 -2.58 -11.09 -4.21
CA TYR A 38 -1.27 -11.61 -4.64
C TYR A 38 -0.80 -12.78 -3.77
N SER A 39 -1.04 -12.69 -2.46
CA SER A 39 -0.76 -13.82 -1.56
C SER A 39 -1.59 -15.04 -1.92
N SER A 40 -2.84 -14.87 -2.35
CA SER A 40 -3.70 -15.98 -2.80
C SER A 40 -3.17 -16.62 -4.09
N HIS A 41 -2.67 -15.83 -5.04
CA HIS A 41 -2.05 -16.35 -6.26
C HIS A 41 -0.79 -17.16 -5.95
N ILE A 42 0.03 -16.72 -5.00
CA ILE A 42 1.19 -17.50 -4.53
C ILE A 42 0.74 -18.79 -3.84
N PHE A 43 -0.36 -18.75 -3.08
CA PHE A 43 -0.88 -19.93 -2.40
C PHE A 43 -1.40 -20.98 -3.39
N ALA A 44 -2.06 -20.54 -4.46
CA ALA A 44 -2.53 -21.38 -5.55
C ALA A 44 -1.43 -21.78 -6.55
N LEU A 45 -0.20 -21.29 -6.39
CA LEU A 45 0.91 -21.65 -7.27
C LEU A 45 1.28 -23.12 -7.07
N GLU A 46 1.30 -23.87 -8.17
CA GLU A 46 1.76 -25.26 -8.20
C GLU A 46 3.03 -25.37 -9.05
N LEU A 47 3.95 -26.23 -8.61
CA LEU A 47 5.14 -26.53 -9.39
C LEU A 47 4.80 -27.54 -10.50
N PRO A 48 5.28 -27.32 -11.74
CA PRO A 48 5.14 -28.28 -12.83
C PRO A 48 5.59 -29.69 -12.44
N ALA A 49 4.85 -30.71 -12.93
CA ALA A 49 5.05 -32.10 -12.54
C ALA A 49 6.45 -32.66 -12.87
N LYS A 50 7.08 -32.17 -13.95
CA LYS A 50 8.38 -32.63 -14.44
C LYS A 50 9.50 -31.65 -14.08
N ILE A 51 9.75 -31.45 -12.78
CA ILE A 51 10.85 -30.61 -12.28
C ILE A 51 11.89 -31.47 -11.55
N LYS A 52 13.17 -31.19 -11.82
CA LYS A 52 14.28 -31.78 -11.06
C LYS A 52 14.28 -31.22 -9.64
N ASN A 53 14.53 -32.06 -8.64
CA ASN A 53 14.54 -31.68 -7.22
C ASN A 53 13.19 -31.11 -6.71
N LYS A 54 12.06 -31.57 -7.25
CA LYS A 54 10.71 -31.08 -6.92
C LYS A 54 10.48 -30.96 -5.41
N SER A 55 10.80 -32.00 -4.63
CA SER A 55 10.60 -31.99 -3.17
C SER A 55 11.33 -30.84 -2.48
N ARG A 56 12.57 -30.49 -2.86
CA ARG A 56 13.28 -29.34 -2.27
C ARG A 56 12.66 -28.01 -2.69
N LEU A 57 12.14 -27.94 -3.91
CA LEU A 57 11.45 -26.74 -4.40
C LEU A 57 10.06 -26.57 -3.78
N GLU A 58 9.41 -27.66 -3.37
CA GLU A 58 8.18 -27.63 -2.58
C GLU A 58 8.43 -27.03 -1.19
N ASP A 59 9.51 -27.42 -0.50
CA ASP A 59 9.91 -26.80 0.77
C ASP A 59 10.15 -25.28 0.61
N GLU A 60 10.84 -24.89 -0.46
CA GLU A 60 11.08 -23.48 -0.79
C GLU A 60 9.77 -22.74 -1.12
N LEU A 61 8.77 -23.44 -1.68
CA LEU A 61 7.49 -22.87 -2.06
C LEU A 61 6.63 -22.62 -0.82
N GLU A 62 6.68 -23.51 0.17
CA GLU A 62 6.04 -23.26 1.47
C GLU A 62 6.63 -22.02 2.16
N ILE A 63 7.94 -21.85 2.13
CA ILE A 63 8.58 -20.63 2.65
C ILE A 63 8.08 -19.38 1.89
N LEU A 64 7.96 -19.45 0.57
CA LEU A 64 7.40 -18.35 -0.23
C LEU A 64 5.95 -18.03 0.17
N ARG A 65 5.12 -19.06 0.36
CA ARG A 65 3.72 -18.92 0.80
C ARG A 65 3.64 -18.25 2.17
N ASP A 66 4.49 -18.64 3.10
CA ASP A 66 4.50 -18.05 4.43
C ASP A 66 4.97 -16.60 4.42
N LEU A 67 6.03 -16.27 3.66
CA LEU A 67 6.46 -14.88 3.45
C LEU A 67 5.33 -14.03 2.85
N ALA A 68 4.61 -14.55 1.86
CA ALA A 68 3.53 -13.84 1.19
C ALA A 68 2.36 -13.51 2.12
N LYS A 69 1.96 -14.44 3.01
CA LYS A 69 0.89 -14.23 4.00
C LYS A 69 1.21 -13.14 5.02
N GLN A 70 2.49 -12.94 5.35
CA GLN A 70 2.90 -11.93 6.32
C GLN A 70 2.57 -10.51 5.84
N VAL A 71 2.62 -10.27 4.53
CA VAL A 71 2.41 -8.95 3.94
C VAL A 71 1.02 -8.37 4.26
N PRO A 72 -0.11 -9.00 3.87
CA PRO A 72 -1.44 -8.47 4.18
C PRO A 72 -1.72 -8.43 5.68
N ARG A 73 -1.20 -9.40 6.46
CA ARG A 73 -1.29 -9.40 7.93
C ARG A 73 -0.69 -8.12 8.52
N LEU A 74 0.56 -7.81 8.17
CA LEU A 74 1.26 -6.64 8.69
C LEU A 74 0.61 -5.32 8.28
N ILE A 75 0.03 -5.25 7.07
CA ILE A 75 -0.73 -4.08 6.61
C ILE A 75 -1.99 -3.87 7.46
N ALA A 76 -2.75 -4.94 7.73
CA ALA A 76 -3.93 -4.87 8.59
C ALA A 76 -3.56 -4.48 10.02
N GLU A 77 -2.51 -5.09 10.57
CA GLU A 77 -2.00 -4.76 11.90
C GLU A 77 -1.46 -3.31 12.00
N ALA A 78 -0.88 -2.78 10.92
CA ALA A 78 -0.45 -1.39 10.86
C ALA A 78 -1.66 -0.44 10.88
N TYR A 79 -2.72 -0.78 10.14
CA TYR A 79 -3.95 -0.01 10.16
C TYR A 79 -4.58 0.04 11.55
N GLY A 80 -4.63 -1.10 12.27
CA GLY A 80 -5.12 -1.11 13.65
C GLY A 80 -4.23 -0.31 14.60
N ALA A 81 -2.90 -0.44 14.45
CA ALA A 81 -1.94 0.24 15.32
C ALA A 81 -1.95 1.76 15.18
N LYS A 82 -2.32 2.32 14.01
CA LYS A 82 -2.25 3.78 13.78
C LYS A 82 -3.09 4.62 14.75
N PHE A 83 -4.10 4.01 15.37
CA PHE A 83 -4.96 4.65 16.38
C PHE A 83 -4.43 4.50 17.81
N VAL A 84 -3.42 3.65 18.02
CA VAL A 84 -2.83 3.34 19.34
C VAL A 84 -1.41 3.90 19.45
N SER A 85 -0.53 3.53 18.51
CA SER A 85 0.82 4.06 18.38
C SER A 85 1.22 4.12 16.92
N LYS A 86 1.61 5.33 16.51
CA LYS A 86 1.99 5.66 15.14
C LYS A 86 3.33 5.03 14.79
N GLU A 87 4.25 5.01 15.74
CA GLU A 87 5.56 4.38 15.64
C GLU A 87 5.41 2.89 15.31
N ILE A 88 4.51 2.19 16.02
CA ILE A 88 4.20 0.78 15.76
C ILE A 88 3.57 0.62 14.37
N ALA A 89 2.65 1.50 13.98
CA ALA A 89 2.04 1.45 12.66
C ALA A 89 3.08 1.61 11.54
N TYR A 90 4.01 2.56 11.68
CA TYR A 90 5.09 2.80 10.72
C TYR A 90 6.07 1.64 10.64
N ALA A 91 6.48 1.09 11.78
CA ALA A 91 7.37 -0.07 11.84
C ALA A 91 6.74 -1.29 11.14
N LYS A 92 5.43 -1.51 11.31
CA LYS A 92 4.70 -2.57 10.62
C LYS A 92 4.62 -2.36 9.11
N LEU A 93 4.41 -1.13 8.63
CA LEU A 93 4.45 -0.84 7.19
C LEU A 93 5.84 -1.05 6.57
N GLU A 94 6.91 -0.70 7.30
CA GLU A 94 8.29 -0.99 6.85
C GLU A 94 8.58 -2.48 6.84
N THR A 95 8.13 -3.18 7.87
CA THR A 95 8.28 -4.64 7.95
C THR A 95 7.50 -5.32 6.83
N ALA A 96 6.28 -4.87 6.52
CA ALA A 96 5.52 -5.35 5.36
C ALA A 96 6.30 -5.14 4.05
N ALA A 97 6.88 -3.94 3.86
CA ALA A 97 7.71 -3.65 2.70
C ALA A 97 8.98 -4.53 2.62
N GLN A 98 9.56 -4.91 3.76
CA GLN A 98 10.66 -5.86 3.83
C GLN A 98 10.22 -7.28 3.43
N TYR A 99 9.06 -7.75 3.92
CA TYR A 99 8.50 -9.03 3.50
C TYR A 99 8.21 -9.07 2.00
N MET A 100 7.71 -7.97 1.41
CA MET A 100 7.56 -7.88 -0.05
C MET A 100 8.89 -8.04 -0.78
N SER A 101 9.99 -7.44 -0.28
CA SER A 101 11.33 -7.66 -0.84
C SER A 101 11.76 -9.13 -0.74
N ASN A 102 11.49 -9.78 0.39
CA ASN A 102 11.83 -11.18 0.60
C ASN A 102 11.02 -12.11 -0.33
N VAL A 103 9.75 -11.81 -0.55
CA VAL A 103 8.90 -12.49 -1.54
C VAL A 103 9.50 -12.35 -2.95
N ILE A 104 9.86 -11.14 -3.36
CA ILE A 104 10.48 -10.89 -4.67
C ILE A 104 11.76 -11.72 -4.85
N ALA A 105 12.68 -11.66 -3.87
CA ALA A 105 13.94 -12.40 -3.93
C ALA A 105 13.73 -13.92 -4.01
N LYS A 106 12.73 -14.44 -3.29
CA LYS A 106 12.36 -15.86 -3.34
C LYS A 106 11.74 -16.23 -4.69
N ILE A 107 10.94 -15.35 -5.29
CA ILE A 107 10.43 -15.54 -6.65
C ILE A 107 11.57 -15.53 -7.68
N ASP A 108 12.55 -14.63 -7.55
CA ASP A 108 13.74 -14.61 -8.42
C ASP A 108 14.51 -15.94 -8.37
N PHE A 109 14.64 -16.54 -7.18
CA PHE A 109 15.18 -17.89 -7.05
C PHE A 109 14.37 -18.93 -7.86
N PHE A 110 13.04 -18.90 -7.79
CA PHE A 110 12.19 -19.78 -8.60
C PHE A 110 12.31 -19.54 -10.11
N LEU A 111 12.51 -18.29 -10.55
CA LEU A 111 12.73 -17.98 -11.97
C LEU A 111 13.99 -18.65 -12.53
N VAL A 112 15.00 -18.85 -11.70
CA VAL A 112 16.24 -19.57 -12.05
C VAL A 112 16.06 -21.08 -11.93
N ALA A 113 15.31 -21.55 -10.93
CA ALA A 113 15.20 -22.98 -10.61
C ALA A 113 14.19 -23.75 -11.48
N VAL A 114 13.18 -23.06 -12.03
CA VAL A 114 12.12 -23.66 -12.85
C VAL A 114 12.39 -23.38 -14.32
N ASP A 115 12.18 -24.33 -15.22
CA ASP A 115 12.32 -24.14 -16.68
C ASP A 115 10.99 -24.05 -17.45
N HIS A 116 9.87 -24.02 -16.72
CA HIS A 116 8.54 -23.90 -17.30
C HIS A 116 8.16 -22.44 -17.58
N GLU A 117 7.99 -22.08 -18.85
CA GLU A 117 7.81 -20.69 -19.29
C GLU A 117 6.53 -20.04 -18.74
N GLU A 118 5.40 -20.75 -18.72
CA GLU A 118 4.16 -20.19 -18.16
C GLU A 118 4.30 -19.86 -16.67
N THR A 119 4.99 -20.74 -15.93
CA THR A 119 5.32 -20.48 -14.52
C THR A 119 6.22 -19.25 -14.41
N LYS A 120 7.26 -19.12 -15.25
CA LYS A 120 8.12 -17.93 -15.27
C LYS A 120 7.34 -16.65 -15.54
N GLN A 121 6.40 -16.65 -16.47
CA GLN A 121 5.57 -15.49 -16.79
C GLN A 121 4.70 -15.07 -15.60
N LEU A 122 4.06 -16.03 -14.93
CA LEU A 122 3.29 -15.78 -13.71
C LEU A 122 4.16 -15.18 -12.60
N LEU A 123 5.35 -15.75 -12.38
CA LEU A 123 6.31 -15.29 -11.38
C LEU A 123 6.80 -13.86 -11.66
N ARG A 124 7.13 -13.52 -12.91
CA ARG A 124 7.52 -12.15 -13.31
C ARG A 124 6.40 -11.14 -13.05
N LYS A 125 5.16 -11.51 -13.40
CA LYS A 125 3.99 -10.67 -13.11
C LYS A 125 3.83 -10.42 -11.61
N LEU A 126 4.03 -11.44 -10.78
CA LEU A 126 3.98 -11.32 -9.33
C LEU A 126 5.09 -10.39 -8.79
N ILE A 127 6.32 -10.46 -9.34
CA ILE A 127 7.40 -9.53 -8.98
C ILE A 127 6.97 -8.08 -9.23
N ASP A 128 6.48 -7.76 -10.43
CA ASP A 128 6.08 -6.39 -10.78
C ASP A 128 4.96 -5.86 -9.87
N GLN A 129 4.01 -6.75 -9.56
CA GLN A 129 2.92 -6.49 -8.63
C GLN A 129 3.44 -6.17 -7.22
N TYR A 130 4.29 -7.02 -6.65
CA TYR A 130 4.88 -6.79 -5.32
C TYR A 130 5.80 -5.56 -5.28
N GLN A 131 6.59 -5.30 -6.31
CA GLN A 131 7.41 -4.09 -6.41
C GLN A 131 6.55 -2.83 -6.38
N THR A 132 5.41 -2.86 -7.08
CA THR A 132 4.46 -1.75 -7.09
C THR A 132 3.83 -1.54 -5.71
N GLN A 133 3.39 -2.62 -5.05
CA GLN A 133 2.80 -2.51 -3.70
C GLN A 133 3.81 -2.07 -2.66
N ARG A 134 5.08 -2.47 -2.80
CA ARG A 134 6.15 -2.02 -1.92
C ARG A 134 6.29 -0.50 -1.96
N ARG A 135 6.33 0.08 -3.17
CA ARG A 135 6.35 1.54 -3.35
C ARG A 135 5.09 2.19 -2.77
N LYS A 136 3.90 1.63 -3.03
CA LYS A 136 2.62 2.15 -2.49
C LYS A 136 2.60 2.12 -0.96
N THR A 137 3.10 1.06 -0.34
CA THR A 137 3.19 0.88 1.12
C THR A 137 4.09 1.91 1.78
N LEU A 138 5.29 2.14 1.23
CA LEU A 138 6.19 3.18 1.73
C LEU A 138 5.60 4.59 1.53
N ASN A 139 4.89 4.81 0.43
CA ASN A 139 4.18 6.07 0.19
C ASN A 139 2.98 6.26 1.12
N LEU A 140 2.32 5.18 1.54
CA LEU A 140 1.28 5.24 2.57
C LEU A 140 1.87 5.69 3.91
N LYS A 141 2.99 5.09 4.34
CA LYS A 141 3.73 5.54 5.54
C LYS A 141 4.04 7.04 5.48
N ARG A 142 4.64 7.51 4.37
CA ARG A 142 4.96 8.93 4.18
C ARG A 142 3.71 9.83 4.20
N ALA A 143 2.60 9.34 3.67
CA ALA A 143 1.35 10.08 3.67
C ALA A 143 0.78 10.22 5.08
N TRP A 144 0.85 9.17 5.90
CA TRP A 144 0.44 9.23 7.31
C TRP A 144 1.30 10.23 8.10
N ILE A 145 2.62 10.17 7.97
CA ILE A 145 3.54 11.13 8.62
C ILE A 145 3.18 12.57 8.24
N LYS A 146 2.98 12.84 6.94
CA LYS A 146 2.65 14.20 6.47
C LYS A 146 1.31 14.71 7.00
N ILE A 147 0.34 13.83 7.21
CA ILE A 147 -0.96 14.21 7.78
C ILE A 147 -0.76 14.61 9.24
N GLU A 148 0.09 13.91 9.98
CA GLU A 148 0.39 14.19 11.37
C GLU A 148 1.12 15.52 11.54
N ASP A 149 2.14 15.79 10.74
CA ASP A 149 2.88 17.05 10.77
C ASP A 149 1.94 18.25 10.59
N LYS A 150 0.94 18.10 9.71
CA LYS A 150 -0.07 19.14 9.46
C LYS A 150 -0.98 19.38 10.66
N PHE A 151 -1.41 18.32 11.35
CA PHE A 151 -2.25 18.46 12.54
C PHE A 151 -1.45 19.07 13.70
N ALA A 152 -0.20 18.63 13.91
CA ALA A 152 0.67 19.20 14.94
C ALA A 152 0.95 20.71 14.73
N GLN A 153 1.13 21.14 13.49
CA GLN A 153 1.29 22.57 13.15
C GLN A 153 0.01 23.39 13.35
N HIS A 154 -1.17 22.78 13.20
CA HIS A 154 -2.45 23.45 13.42
C HIS A 154 -2.69 23.70 14.91
N ASP A 155 -2.39 22.71 15.76
CA ASP A 155 -2.58 22.81 17.21
C ASP A 155 -1.64 23.84 17.86
N ASN A 156 -0.39 23.94 17.38
CA ASN A 156 0.57 24.95 17.85
C ASN A 156 0.22 26.39 17.45
N ASN A 157 -0.65 26.60 16.45
CA ASN A 157 -1.07 27.92 16.00
C ASN A 157 -2.38 28.40 16.68
N TYR A 158 -2.97 27.60 17.57
CA TYR A 158 -4.14 28.01 18.33
C TYR A 158 -3.72 28.90 19.51
N LYS A 159 -3.88 30.22 19.37
CA LYS A 159 -3.88 31.14 20.52
C LYS A 159 -5.31 31.25 21.03
N PRO A 160 -5.60 30.85 22.28
CA PRO A 160 -6.92 31.10 22.84
C PRO A 160 -7.15 32.62 22.90
N HIS A 161 -8.28 33.06 22.35
CA HIS A 161 -8.77 34.41 22.60
C HIS A 161 -9.27 34.45 24.04
N GLU A 162 -8.47 35.07 24.92
CA GLU A 162 -8.91 35.54 26.24
C GLU A 162 -9.86 36.75 26.09
#